data_AF-A0AA41RBZ0-F1
#
_entry.id   AF-A0AA41RBZ0-F1
#
_cell.length_a   1.000
_cell.length_b   1.000
_cell.length_c   1.000
_cell.angle_alpha   90.00
_cell.angle_beta   90.00
_cell.angle_gamma   90.00
#
_symmetry.space_group_name_H-M   'P 1'
#
loop_
_entity.id
_entity.type
_entity.pdbx_description
1 polymer ?
#
loop_
_entity_poly.entity_id
_entity_poly.type
_entity_poly.pdbx_seq_one_letter_code
_entity_poly.pdbx_strand_id
1 'polypeptide(L)'
;MQDLLAHLESCLTRENDTEGRLRAAVRGHVRFHLERQKETFIASSELRGLTPAHFYTVTARRDAYESIFQELIRHGMGQGVFAPGDVKILSYAVLTLCTAGASWFRPEGRLTVDAIAAIYETFVINGLQPARAASGRGAAVISDVACGH
;
A
#
# COMPACT_ATOMS: atom_id res chain seq x y z
N MET A 1 10.82 -6.28 9.21
CA MET A 1 10.60 -6.58 7.77
C MET A 1 10.31 -8.06 7.53
N GLN A 2 11.10 -9.00 8.08
CA GLN A 2 10.74 -10.44 8.05
C GLN A 2 9.39 -10.70 8.73
N ASP A 3 9.15 -10.13 9.91
CA ASP A 3 7.86 -10.27 10.60
C ASP A 3 6.67 -9.72 9.80
N LEU A 4 6.90 -8.63 9.06
CA LEU A 4 5.89 -8.01 8.20
C LEU A 4 5.61 -8.85 6.95
N LEU A 5 6.65 -9.45 6.35
CA LEU A 5 6.52 -10.39 5.23
C LEU A 5 5.72 -11.63 5.65
N ALA A 6 6.11 -12.28 6.75
CA ALA A 6 5.41 -13.47 7.24
C ALA A 6 3.95 -13.18 7.62
N HIS A 7 3.68 -12.02 8.23
CA HIS A 7 2.32 -11.57 8.52
C HIS A 7 1.49 -11.38 7.25
N LEU A 8 2.07 -10.75 6.23
CA LEU A 8 1.42 -10.51 4.94
C LEU A 8 1.09 -11.83 4.22
N GLU A 9 2.06 -12.75 4.13
CA GLU A 9 1.85 -14.07 3.52
C GLU A 9 0.69 -14.81 4.18
N SER A 10 0.62 -14.81 5.52
CA SER A 10 -0.51 -15.41 6.25
C SER A 10 -1.86 -14.77 5.89
N CYS A 11 -1.93 -13.45 5.74
CA CYS A 11 -3.16 -12.76 5.35
C CYS A 11 -3.63 -13.15 3.94
N LEU A 12 -2.68 -13.35 3.01
CA LEU A 12 -2.99 -13.64 1.60
C LEU A 12 -3.51 -15.06 1.36
N THR A 13 -3.15 -16.03 2.21
CA THR A 13 -3.60 -17.43 2.07
C THR A 13 -5.11 -17.64 2.21
N ARG A 14 -5.85 -16.63 2.71
CA ARG A 14 -7.28 -16.73 3.00
C ARG A 14 -8.18 -16.17 1.89
N GLU A 15 -7.59 -15.51 0.89
CA GLU A 15 -8.32 -14.77 -0.13
C GLU A 15 -8.08 -15.39 -1.51
N ASN A 16 -9.16 -15.62 -2.26
CA ASN A 16 -9.11 -16.36 -3.52
C ASN A 16 -9.16 -15.45 -4.76
N ASP A 17 -9.64 -14.21 -4.62
CA ASP A 17 -9.68 -13.23 -5.71
C ASP A 17 -8.67 -12.09 -5.50
N THR A 18 -8.29 -11.43 -6.58
CA THR A 18 -7.21 -10.43 -6.59
C THR A 18 -7.54 -9.18 -5.79
N GLU A 19 -8.81 -8.73 -5.80
CA GLU A 19 -9.23 -7.59 -5.00
C GLU A 19 -9.15 -7.92 -3.51
N GLY A 20 -9.69 -9.08 -3.11
CA GLY A 20 -9.61 -9.59 -1.74
C GLY A 20 -8.17 -9.71 -1.24
N ARG A 21 -7.27 -10.23 -2.07
CA ARG A 21 -5.83 -10.31 -1.75
C ARG A 21 -5.19 -8.93 -1.54
N LEU A 22 -5.50 -7.94 -2.38
CA LEU A 22 -4.98 -6.58 -2.20
C LEU A 22 -5.57 -5.90 -0.94
N ARG A 23 -6.85 -6.11 -0.66
CA ARG A 23 -7.49 -5.65 0.59
C ARG A 23 -6.80 -6.25 1.81
N ALA A 24 -6.57 -7.56 1.81
CA ALA A 24 -5.87 -8.23 2.91
C ALA A 24 -4.44 -7.71 3.08
N ALA A 25 -3.74 -7.42 1.98
CA ALA A 25 -2.39 -6.84 2.02
C ALA A 25 -2.38 -5.45 2.65
N VAL A 26 -3.29 -4.57 2.23
CA VAL A 26 -3.46 -3.22 2.80
C VAL A 26 -3.79 -3.31 4.29
N ARG A 27 -4.77 -4.15 4.66
CA ARG A 27 -5.17 -4.35 6.05
C ARG A 27 -4.03 -4.79 6.94
N GLY A 28 -3.30 -5.83 6.52
CA GLY A 28 -2.16 -6.37 7.27
C GLY A 28 -1.06 -5.32 7.44
N HIS A 29 -0.76 -4.56 6.39
CA HIS A 29 0.25 -3.50 6.45
C HIS A 29 -0.16 -2.37 7.42
N VAL A 30 -1.41 -1.90 7.34
CA VAL A 30 -1.94 -0.87 8.26
C VAL A 30 -1.89 -1.35 9.71
N ARG A 31 -2.42 -2.54 10.00
CA ARG A 31 -2.40 -3.10 11.36
C ARG A 31 -0.99 -3.19 11.91
N PHE A 32 -0.08 -3.77 11.13
CA PHE A 32 1.32 -3.90 11.54
C PHE A 32 1.93 -2.56 11.95
N HIS A 33 1.73 -1.51 11.14
CA HIS A 33 2.33 -0.20 11.42
C HIS A 33 1.64 0.58 12.55
N LEU A 34 0.31 0.51 12.66
CA LEU A 34 -0.44 1.22 13.69
C LEU A 34 -0.33 0.55 15.06
N GLU A 35 -0.18 -0.77 15.13
CA GLU A 35 0.01 -1.48 16.40
C GLU A 35 1.45 -1.42 16.88
N ARG A 36 2.41 -1.19 15.97
CA ARG A 36 3.85 -1.15 16.25
C ARG A 36 4.47 0.23 15.99
N GLN A 37 3.80 1.31 16.40
CA GLN A 37 4.26 2.69 16.18
C GLN A 37 5.66 2.95 16.75
N LYS A 38 5.94 2.46 17.97
CA LYS A 38 7.24 2.62 18.62
C LYS A 38 8.35 1.95 17.84
N GLU A 39 8.14 0.70 17.41
CA GLU A 39 9.11 -0.06 16.59
C GLU A 39 9.30 0.60 15.22
N THR A 40 8.22 1.10 14.61
CA THR A 40 8.25 1.81 13.32
C THR A 40 9.09 3.09 13.42
N PHE A 41 8.94 3.86 14.51
CA PHE A 41 9.69 5.09 14.73
C PHE A 41 11.18 4.84 15.02
N ILE A 42 11.48 3.84 15.85
CA ILE A 42 12.86 3.42 16.17
C ILE A 42 13.55 2.93 14.90
N ALA A 43 12.93 2.01 14.15
CA ALA A 43 13.48 1.53 12.89
C ALA A 43 13.73 2.67 11.89
N SER A 44 12.79 3.60 11.72
CA SER A 44 12.98 4.76 10.82
C SER A 44 14.16 5.66 11.24
N SER A 45 14.46 5.73 12.54
CA SER A 45 15.55 6.55 13.10
C SER A 45 16.91 5.83 13.01
N GLU A 46 16.96 4.54 13.34
CA GLU A 46 18.16 3.70 13.23
C GLU A 46 18.62 3.49 11.78
N LEU A 47 17.66 3.41 10.84
CA LEU A 47 17.95 3.30 9.41
C LEU A 47 18.75 4.50 8.85
N ARG A 48 18.62 5.69 9.46
CA ARG A 48 19.39 6.89 9.07
C ARG A 48 20.86 6.82 9.52
N GLY A 49 21.21 5.85 10.37
CA GLY A 49 22.57 5.63 10.89
C GLY A 49 23.29 4.39 10.34
N LEU A 50 22.78 3.76 9.29
CA LEU A 50 23.32 2.48 8.81
C LEU A 50 24.64 2.61 8.04
N THR A 51 25.55 1.67 8.33
CA THR A 51 26.72 1.37 7.48
C THR A 51 26.28 0.79 6.11
N PRO A 52 27.06 0.95 5.04
CA PRO A 52 26.69 0.50 3.68
C PRO A 52 26.31 -1.00 3.56
N ALA A 53 26.93 -1.89 4.33
CA ALA A 53 26.60 -3.33 4.30
C ALA A 53 25.20 -3.63 4.87
N HIS A 54 24.82 -2.99 5.98
CA HIS A 54 23.48 -3.09 6.55
C HIS A 54 22.42 -2.41 5.67
N PHE A 55 22.80 -1.35 4.94
CA PHE A 55 21.92 -0.71 3.96
C PHE A 55 21.47 -1.69 2.86
N TYR A 56 22.40 -2.48 2.29
CA TYR A 56 22.06 -3.46 1.25
C TYR A 56 21.07 -4.53 1.74
N THR A 57 21.28 -5.09 2.93
CA THR A 57 20.37 -6.09 3.51
C THR A 57 18.98 -5.53 3.79
N VAL A 58 18.88 -4.28 4.25
CA VAL A 58 17.59 -3.62 4.48
C VAL A 58 16.87 -3.34 3.15
N THR A 59 17.60 -2.86 2.14
CA THR A 59 17.04 -2.56 0.81
C THR A 59 16.50 -3.82 0.16
N ALA A 60 17.28 -4.91 0.11
CA ALA A 60 16.81 -6.18 -0.47
C ALA A 60 15.52 -6.70 0.19
N ARG A 61 15.37 -6.53 1.51
CA ARG A 61 14.14 -6.90 2.24
C ARG A 61 12.96 -5.99 1.92
N ARG A 62 13.21 -4.70 1.69
CA ARG A 62 12.17 -3.76 1.23
C ARG A 62 11.73 -4.09 -0.18
N ASP A 63 12.66 -4.37 -1.09
CA ASP A 63 12.38 -4.75 -2.47
C ASP A 63 11.54 -6.02 -2.53
N ALA A 64 11.88 -7.04 -1.72
CA ALA A 64 11.11 -8.27 -1.62
C ALA A 64 9.67 -8.00 -1.15
N TYR A 65 9.49 -7.13 -0.15
CA TYR A 65 8.16 -6.78 0.35
C TYR A 65 7.33 -5.97 -0.65
N GLU A 66 7.95 -4.98 -1.29
CA GLU A 66 7.33 -4.16 -2.32
C GLU A 66 6.89 -5.02 -3.53
N SER A 67 7.70 -6.02 -3.90
CA SER A 67 7.38 -6.89 -5.03
C SER A 67 6.05 -7.63 -4.86
N ILE A 68 5.61 -7.92 -3.62
CA ILE A 68 4.31 -8.53 -3.36
C ILE A 68 3.17 -7.59 -3.75
N PHE A 69 3.25 -6.31 -3.38
CA PHE A 69 2.24 -5.32 -3.78
C PHE A 69 2.24 -5.10 -5.29
N GLN A 70 3.43 -5.00 -5.89
CA GLN A 70 3.55 -4.88 -7.34
C GLN A 70 2.90 -6.06 -8.07
N GLU A 71 3.09 -7.29 -7.60
CA GLU A 71 2.50 -8.48 -8.21
C GLU A 71 0.97 -8.49 -8.09
N LEU A 72 0.42 -8.15 -6.92
CA LEU A 72 -1.03 -8.05 -6.74
C LEU A 72 -1.66 -7.00 -7.67
N ILE A 73 -1.04 -5.83 -7.78
CA ILE A 73 -1.50 -4.75 -8.66
C ILE A 73 -1.39 -5.18 -10.13
N ARG A 74 -0.24 -5.72 -10.54
CA ARG A 74 0.00 -6.20 -11.91
C ARG A 74 -1.00 -7.27 -12.32
N HIS A 75 -1.25 -8.25 -11.45
CA HIS A 75 -2.21 -9.31 -11.69
C HIS A 75 -3.64 -8.75 -11.84
N GLY A 76 -4.05 -7.82 -10.97
CA GLY A 76 -5.37 -7.20 -11.06
C GLY A 76 -5.56 -6.37 -12.33
N MET A 77 -4.51 -5.68 -12.80
CA MET A 77 -4.50 -5.02 -14.11
C MET A 77 -4.63 -6.03 -15.26
N GLY A 78 -3.88 -7.13 -15.21
CA GLY A 78 -3.95 -8.19 -16.23
C GLY A 78 -5.33 -8.87 -16.32
N GLN A 79 -6.06 -8.91 -15.20
CA GLN A 79 -7.44 -9.42 -15.14
C GLN A 79 -8.51 -8.37 -15.45
N GLY A 80 -8.14 -7.10 -15.66
CA GLY A 80 -9.09 -5.99 -15.86
C GLY A 80 -9.87 -5.58 -14.60
N VAL A 81 -9.48 -6.10 -13.43
CA VAL A 81 -10.06 -5.72 -12.13
C VAL A 81 -9.59 -4.32 -11.72
N PHE A 82 -8.35 -3.98 -12.07
CA PHE A 82 -7.76 -2.66 -11.84
C PHE A 82 -7.49 -1.94 -13.17
N ALA A 83 -7.54 -0.61 -13.14
CA ALA A 83 -7.19 0.25 -14.27
C ALA A 83 -5.71 0.08 -14.64
N PRO A 84 -5.34 0.16 -15.93
CA PRO A 84 -3.94 0.23 -16.34
C PRO A 84 -3.22 1.42 -15.72
N GLY A 85 -1.95 1.23 -15.34
CA GLY A 85 -1.11 2.27 -14.75
C GLY A 85 0.31 1.79 -14.45
N ASP A 86 1.15 2.67 -13.91
CA ASP A 86 2.50 2.30 -13.48
C ASP A 86 2.46 1.54 -12.15
N VAL A 87 2.67 0.22 -12.23
CA VAL A 87 2.63 -0.70 -11.09
C VAL A 87 3.57 -0.27 -9.97
N LYS A 88 4.76 0.22 -10.32
CA LYS A 88 5.79 0.58 -9.34
C LYS A 88 5.36 1.83 -8.57
N ILE A 89 4.94 2.87 -9.29
CA ILE A 89 4.46 4.11 -8.67
C ILE A 89 3.21 3.87 -7.82
N LEU A 90 2.28 3.05 -8.28
CA LEU A 90 1.07 2.72 -7.50
C LEU A 90 1.42 1.94 -6.22
N SER A 91 2.39 1.02 -6.29
CA SER A 91 2.86 0.31 -5.10
C SER A 91 3.47 1.26 -4.06
N TYR A 92 4.25 2.26 -4.51
CA TYR A 92 4.78 3.30 -3.63
C TYR A 92 3.69 4.14 -2.97
N ALA A 93 2.67 4.53 -3.73
CA ALA A 93 1.54 5.29 -3.19
C ALA A 93 0.81 4.50 -2.08
N VAL A 94 0.51 3.22 -2.34
CA VAL A 94 -0.18 2.34 -1.37
C VAL A 94 0.66 2.16 -0.09
N LEU A 95 1.93 1.80 -0.23
CA LEU A 95 2.82 1.57 0.91
C LEU A 95 3.01 2.84 1.74
N THR A 96 3.23 3.97 1.08
CA THR A 96 3.42 5.27 1.73
C THR A 96 2.18 5.69 2.51
N LEU A 97 0.99 5.59 1.89
CA LEU A 97 -0.29 5.88 2.52
C LEU A 97 -0.46 5.06 3.81
N CYS A 98 -0.22 3.76 3.72
CA CYS A 98 -0.44 2.85 4.84
C CYS A 98 0.58 3.05 5.97
N THR A 99 1.86 3.28 5.63
CA THR A 99 2.92 3.56 6.62
C THR A 99 2.71 4.90 7.33
N ALA A 100 2.28 5.95 6.62
CA ALA A 100 2.10 7.29 7.17
C ALA A 100 1.11 7.32 8.36
N GLY A 101 0.15 6.39 8.38
CA GLY A 101 -0.80 6.18 9.47
C GLY A 101 -0.15 6.11 10.86
N ALA A 102 1.00 5.44 10.97
CA ALA A 102 1.70 5.25 12.23
C ALA A 102 2.16 6.56 12.89
N SER A 103 2.36 7.62 12.10
CA SER A 103 2.87 8.91 12.61
C SER A 103 1.83 9.73 13.38
N TRP A 104 0.54 9.49 13.12
CA TRP A 104 -0.55 10.29 13.69
C TRP A 104 -1.61 9.48 14.45
N PHE A 105 -1.65 8.15 14.26
CA PHE A 105 -2.60 7.29 14.97
C PHE A 105 -2.47 7.42 16.49
N ARG A 106 -3.60 7.40 17.19
CA ARG A 106 -3.70 7.41 18.65
C ARG A 106 -4.65 6.29 19.07
N PRO A 107 -4.23 5.36 19.95
CA PRO A 107 -5.08 4.26 20.40
C PRO A 107 -6.41 4.71 21.02
N GLU A 108 -6.39 5.80 21.79
CA GLU A 108 -7.56 6.42 22.41
C GLU A 108 -8.26 7.44 21.50
N GLY A 109 -7.94 7.42 20.20
CA GLY A 109 -8.51 8.31 19.19
C GLY A 109 -9.92 7.92 18.76
N ARG A 110 -10.46 8.68 17.80
CA ARG A 110 -11.84 8.50 17.29
C ARG A 110 -12.08 7.14 16.60
N LEU A 111 -11.04 6.52 16.04
CA LEU A 111 -11.15 5.32 15.22
C LEU A 111 -10.18 4.24 15.71
N THR A 112 -10.65 3.00 15.71
CA THR A 112 -9.82 1.82 15.94
C THR A 112 -8.89 1.57 14.74
N VAL A 113 -7.84 0.77 14.95
CA VAL A 113 -6.94 0.31 13.87
C VAL A 113 -7.73 -0.34 12.74
N ASP A 114 -8.70 -1.20 13.09
CA ASP A 114 -9.55 -1.90 12.13
C ASP A 114 -10.43 -0.97 11.30
N ALA A 115 -10.98 0.07 11.92
CA ALA A 115 -11.76 1.07 11.21
C ALA A 115 -10.89 1.86 10.23
N ILE A 116 -9.66 2.21 10.62
CA ILE A 116 -8.69 2.88 9.73
C ILE A 116 -8.29 1.95 8.57
N ALA A 117 -7.99 0.69 8.85
CA ALA A 117 -7.64 -0.29 7.84
C ALA A 117 -8.77 -0.46 6.81
N ALA A 118 -10.02 -0.59 7.24
CA ALA A 118 -11.18 -0.69 6.34
C ALA A 118 -11.36 0.54 5.43
N ILE A 119 -11.10 1.74 5.96
CA ILE A 119 -11.10 2.98 5.16
C ILE A 119 -9.99 2.92 4.10
N TYR A 120 -8.78 2.51 4.49
CA TYR A 120 -7.63 2.45 3.60
C TYR A 120 -7.80 1.39 2.51
N GLU A 121 -8.32 0.21 2.86
CA GLU A 121 -8.70 -0.83 1.89
C GLU A 121 -9.64 -0.26 0.82
N THR A 122 -10.72 0.40 1.25
CA THR A 122 -11.72 0.97 0.35
C THR A 122 -11.13 2.08 -0.51
N PHE A 123 -10.32 2.96 0.07
CA PHE A 123 -9.67 4.06 -0.65
C PHE A 123 -8.72 3.52 -1.74
N VAL A 124 -7.86 2.56 -1.39
CA VAL A 124 -6.91 1.95 -2.33
C VAL A 124 -7.64 1.23 -3.46
N ILE A 125 -8.63 0.39 -3.14
CA ILE A 125 -9.37 -0.33 -4.18
C ILE A 125 -10.09 0.64 -5.12
N ASN A 126 -10.81 1.64 -4.58
CA ASN A 126 -11.52 2.60 -5.41
C ASN A 126 -10.57 3.42 -6.29
N GLY A 127 -9.38 3.77 -5.78
CA GLY A 127 -8.36 4.49 -6.54
C GLY A 127 -7.72 3.65 -7.67
N LEU A 128 -7.80 2.32 -7.58
CA LEU A 128 -7.30 1.39 -8.59
C LEU A 128 -8.39 0.88 -9.54
N GLN A 129 -9.66 1.12 -9.24
CA GLN A 129 -10.75 0.66 -10.10
C GLN A 129 -10.71 1.37 -11.47
N PRO A 130 -11.06 0.65 -12.56
CA PRO A 130 -11.30 1.27 -13.85
C PRO A 130 -12.29 2.42 -13.72
N ALA A 131 -12.04 3.52 -14.42
CA ALA A 131 -13.00 4.62 -14.50
C ALA A 131 -14.36 4.03 -14.90
N ARG A 132 -15.38 4.23 -14.05
CA ARG A 132 -16.75 3.84 -14.42
C ARG A 132 -17.05 4.57 -15.71
N ALA A 133 -17.37 3.82 -16.77
CA ALA A 133 -17.81 4.41 -18.02
C ALA A 133 -18.87 5.44 -17.69
N ALA A 134 -18.57 6.72 -17.93
CA ALA A 134 -19.49 7.79 -17.64
C ALA A 134 -20.78 7.46 -18.39
N SER A 135 -21.85 7.14 -17.65
CA SER A 135 -23.17 7.07 -18.27
C SER A 135 -23.44 8.47 -18.80
N GLY A 136 -23.40 8.60 -20.13
CA GLY A 136 -23.09 9.83 -20.83
C GLY A 136 -23.84 11.04 -20.30
N ARG A 137 -23.11 11.98 -19.69
CA ARG A 137 -23.45 13.40 -19.59
C ARG A 137 -22.15 14.19 -19.43
N GLY A 138 -21.70 14.78 -20.55
CA GLY A 138 -20.77 15.93 -20.61
C GLY A 138 -19.30 15.63 -20.30
N ALA A 139 -18.53 15.23 -21.32
CA ALA A 139 -17.07 15.26 -21.25
C ALA A 139 -16.58 16.71 -21.22
N ALA A 140 -16.05 17.15 -20.07
CA ALA A 140 -15.16 18.30 -20.02
C ALA A 140 -13.72 17.78 -20.14
N VAL A 141 -13.09 18.10 -21.26
CA VAL A 141 -11.68 17.82 -21.54
C VAL A 141 -10.83 18.65 -20.57
N ILE A 142 -10.11 18.00 -19.67
CA ILE A 142 -8.99 18.61 -18.96
C ILE A 142 -7.74 18.38 -19.83
N SER A 143 -7.28 19.44 -20.49
CA SER A 143 -6.06 19.43 -21.28
C SER A 143 -4.82 19.36 -20.39
N ASP A 144 -3.82 18.65 -20.90
CA ASP A 144 -2.42 18.54 -20.50
C ASP A 144 -1.92 19.44 -19.36
N VAL A 145 -1.49 18.80 -18.27
CA VAL A 145 -0.42 19.33 -17.43
C VAL A 145 0.88 18.74 -17.97
N ALA A 146 1.58 19.53 -18.80
CA ALA A 146 2.95 19.25 -19.20
C ALA A 146 3.86 19.31 -17.96
N CYS A 147 4.63 18.25 -17.71
CA CYS A 147 5.77 18.28 -16.80
C CYS A 147 6.80 19.29 -17.31
N GLY A 148 6.99 20.37 -16.54
CA GLY A 148 8.14 21.27 -16.66
C GLY A 148 9.40 20.62 -16.07
N HIS A 149 10.53 20.95 -16.69
CA HIS A 149 11.88 20.39 -16.48
C HIS A 149 12.48 20.72 -15.11
#